data_AF-A0A429MR50-F1
#
_entry.id   AF-A0A429MR50-F1
#
_cell.length_a   1.000
_cell.length_b   1.000
_cell.length_c   1.000
_cell.angle_alpha   90.00
_cell.angle_beta   90.00
_cell.angle_gamma   90.00
#
_symmetry.space_group_name_H-M   'P 1'
#
loop_
_entity.id
_entity.type
_entity.pdbx_description
1 polymer ?
#
loop_
_entity_poly.entity_id
_entity_poly.type
_entity_poly.pdbx_seq_one_letter_code
_entity_poly.pdbx_strand_id
1 'polypeptide(L)'
;AVLSWANAPIAWSATTLNIMHVVNILTVVWVAPNVLRTFCLHFVTSNMHYYGDVELGNVIQQTQVLKPWWMMPFQLFCFNFGSTHAIHHFVVKEPFYIRQMTAPVAHKVMRDMGVRFNDVGTFKRANRWNINDLSESKS
;
A
#
# COMPACT_ATOMS: atom_id res chain seq x y z
N ALA A 1 37.05 22.04 -12.15
CA ALA A 1 36.09 21.31 -12.99
C ALA A 1 36.56 21.28 -14.45
N VAL A 2 37.66 20.58 -14.76
CA VAL A 2 38.30 20.62 -16.11
C VAL A 2 38.65 19.22 -16.63
N LEU A 3 37.96 18.16 -16.21
CA LEU A 3 38.27 16.78 -16.64
C LEU A 3 37.15 16.10 -17.45
N SER A 4 36.02 16.76 -17.74
CA SER A 4 34.88 16.10 -18.42
C SER A 4 34.87 16.19 -19.95
N TRP A 5 35.95 16.66 -20.60
CA TRP A 5 35.97 16.87 -22.06
C TRP A 5 36.78 15.82 -22.85
N ALA A 6 37.47 14.88 -22.19
CA ALA A 6 38.40 13.96 -22.85
C ALA A 6 37.86 12.55 -23.13
N ASN A 7 36.63 12.21 -22.71
CA ASN A 7 36.09 10.84 -22.74
C ASN A 7 37.07 9.78 -22.17
N ALA A 8 38.03 10.20 -21.34
CA ALA A 8 38.99 9.32 -20.72
C ALA A 8 38.30 8.59 -19.56
N PRO A 9 38.35 7.25 -19.50
CA PRO A 9 37.70 6.51 -18.44
C PRO A 9 38.32 6.84 -17.08
N ILE A 10 37.48 7.04 -16.07
CA ILE A 10 37.94 7.23 -14.70
C ILE A 10 38.50 5.89 -14.20
N ALA A 11 39.80 5.85 -13.92
CA ALA A 11 40.45 4.68 -13.34
C ALA A 11 40.16 4.63 -11.82
N TRP A 12 39.27 3.72 -11.43
CA TRP A 12 38.95 3.48 -10.02
C TRP A 12 39.92 2.48 -9.39
N SER A 13 40.19 2.61 -8.09
CA SER A 13 41.03 1.65 -7.37
C SER A 13 40.38 0.26 -7.31
N ALA A 14 41.20 -0.80 -7.23
CA ALA A 14 40.69 -2.17 -7.07
C ALA A 14 39.77 -2.32 -5.83
N THR A 15 40.08 -1.62 -4.75
CA THR A 15 39.24 -1.58 -3.54
C THR A 15 37.88 -0.96 -3.83
N THR A 16 37.85 0.16 -4.55
CA THR A 16 36.58 0.81 -4.95
C THR A 16 35.73 -0.14 -5.78
N LEU A 17 36.32 -0.82 -6.77
CA LEU A 17 35.59 -1.77 -7.62
C LEU A 17 35.01 -2.94 -6.81
N ASN A 18 35.77 -3.49 -5.86
CA ASN A 18 35.28 -4.55 -4.97
C ASN A 18 34.12 -4.07 -4.08
N ILE A 19 34.22 -2.87 -3.51
CA ILE A 19 33.13 -2.28 -2.72
C ILE A 19 31.88 -2.08 -3.60
N MET A 20 32.05 -1.54 -4.81
CA MET A 20 30.92 -1.34 -5.73
C MET A 20 30.25 -2.64 -6.13
N HIS A 21 31.00 -3.75 -6.22
CA HIS A 21 30.42 -5.07 -6.44
C HIS A 21 29.49 -5.49 -5.29
N VAL A 22 29.91 -5.29 -4.04
CA VAL A 22 29.07 -5.55 -2.86
C VAL A 22 27.83 -4.63 -2.84
N VAL A 23 28.03 -3.34 -3.13
CA VAL A 23 26.93 -2.35 -3.20
C VAL A 23 25.89 -2.77 -4.24
N ASN A 24 26.32 -3.24 -5.42
CA ASN A 24 25.41 -3.72 -6.46
C ASN A 24 24.56 -4.89 -5.97
N ILE A 25 25.18 -5.88 -5.30
CA ILE A 25 24.47 -7.03 -4.74
C ILE A 25 23.44 -6.57 -3.71
N LEU A 26 23.86 -5.75 -2.73
CA LEU A 26 22.96 -5.23 -1.68
C LEU A 26 21.82 -4.41 -2.28
N THR A 27 22.10 -3.63 -3.32
CA THR A 27 21.08 -2.80 -3.98
C THR A 27 20.02 -3.67 -4.64
N VAL A 28 20.42 -4.67 -5.43
CA VAL A 28 19.50 -5.53 -6.19
C VAL A 28 18.71 -6.47 -5.28
N VAL A 29 19.37 -7.08 -4.29
CA VAL A 29 18.76 -8.13 -3.46
C VAL A 29 17.98 -7.56 -2.29
N TRP A 30 18.44 -6.44 -1.71
CA TRP A 30 17.86 -5.91 -0.48
C TRP A 30 17.20 -4.54 -0.71
N VAL A 31 17.97 -3.52 -1.10
CA VAL A 31 17.50 -2.13 -1.07
C VAL A 31 16.36 -1.91 -2.07
N ALA A 32 16.56 -2.21 -3.35
CA ALA A 32 15.59 -1.93 -4.39
C ALA A 32 14.25 -2.66 -4.17
N PRO A 33 14.21 -3.96 -3.81
CA PRO A 33 12.95 -4.63 -3.45
C PRO A 33 12.23 -3.98 -2.26
N ASN A 34 12.96 -3.51 -1.25
CA ASN A 34 12.37 -2.86 -0.08
C ASN A 34 11.87 -1.45 -0.37
N VAL A 35 12.56 -0.71 -1.24
CA VAL A 35 12.08 0.59 -1.74
C VAL A 35 10.79 0.41 -2.54
N LEU A 36 10.74 -0.57 -3.45
CA LEU A 36 9.55 -0.90 -4.22
C LEU A 36 8.38 -1.29 -3.31
N ARG A 37 8.62 -2.18 -2.34
CA ARG A 37 7.61 -2.58 -1.35
C ARG A 37 7.10 -1.39 -0.53
N THR A 38 8.00 -0.52 -0.08
CA THR A 38 7.65 0.69 0.68
C THR A 38 6.79 1.63 -0.16
N PHE A 39 7.15 1.86 -1.41
CA PHE A 39 6.33 2.62 -2.35
C PHE A 39 4.92 2.00 -2.51
N CYS A 40 4.82 0.70 -2.75
CA CYS A 40 3.53 0.03 -2.90
C CYS A 40 2.69 0.09 -1.62
N LEU A 41 3.29 -0.07 -0.43
CA LEU A 41 2.59 0.10 0.84
C LEU A 41 2.05 1.51 1.02
N HIS A 42 2.88 2.54 0.79
CA HIS A 42 2.47 3.94 0.90
C HIS A 42 1.39 4.30 -0.11
N PHE A 43 1.56 3.88 -1.36
CA PHE A 43 0.56 4.09 -2.39
C PHE A 43 -0.77 3.46 -1.98
N VAL A 44 -0.80 2.17 -1.65
CA VAL A 44 -2.05 1.50 -1.27
C VAL A 44 -2.68 2.13 -0.02
N THR A 45 -1.92 2.29 1.07
CA THR A 45 -2.46 2.78 2.36
C THR A 45 -2.98 4.21 2.30
N SER A 46 -2.36 5.09 1.49
CA SER A 46 -2.78 6.50 1.37
C SER A 46 -4.11 6.65 0.64
N ASN A 47 -4.52 5.63 -0.10
CA ASN A 47 -5.77 5.58 -0.84
C ASN A 47 -6.90 4.85 -0.08
N MET A 48 -6.64 4.41 1.15
CA MET A 48 -7.57 3.56 1.91
C MET A 48 -8.19 4.22 3.13
N HIS A 49 -7.56 5.24 3.70
CA HIS A 49 -8.00 5.83 4.96
C HIS A 49 -8.83 7.09 4.72
N TYR A 50 -9.92 7.20 5.47
CA TYR A 50 -10.73 8.41 5.50
C TYR A 50 -10.24 9.32 6.63
N TYR A 51 -10.24 10.62 6.36
CA TYR A 51 -9.79 11.63 7.32
C TYR A 51 -10.87 12.68 7.61
N GLY A 52 -11.83 12.86 6.69
CA GLY A 52 -12.94 13.79 6.88
C GLY A 52 -14.24 13.06 7.21
N ASP A 53 -15.03 13.63 8.11
CA ASP A 53 -16.38 13.15 8.47
C ASP A 53 -16.42 11.72 9.02
N VAL A 54 -15.35 11.30 9.69
CA VAL A 54 -15.28 10.04 10.44
C VAL A 54 -15.79 10.29 11.85
N GLU A 55 -16.85 9.61 12.24
CA GLU A 55 -17.40 9.65 13.59
C GLU A 55 -16.39 9.11 14.62
N LEU A 56 -16.27 9.80 15.75
CA LEU A 56 -15.33 9.43 16.81
C LEU A 56 -15.66 8.03 17.35
N GLY A 57 -14.67 7.14 17.34
CA GLY A 57 -14.83 5.75 17.78
C GLY A 57 -15.45 4.81 16.74
N ASN A 58 -15.88 5.32 15.58
CA ASN A 58 -16.49 4.50 14.55
C ASN A 58 -15.44 3.88 13.61
N VAL A 59 -14.97 2.68 13.97
CA VAL A 59 -13.95 1.94 13.20
C VAL A 59 -14.39 1.57 11.77
N ILE A 60 -15.70 1.49 11.50
CA ILE A 60 -16.24 1.19 10.16
C ILE A 60 -15.89 2.32 9.17
N GLN A 61 -15.79 3.55 9.65
CA GLN A 61 -15.58 4.74 8.82
C GLN A 61 -14.11 5.10 8.63
N GLN A 62 -13.17 4.43 9.32
CA GLN A 62 -11.76 4.81 9.29
C GLN A 62 -11.06 4.41 7.98
N THR A 63 -11.50 3.32 7.34
CA THR A 63 -10.84 2.80 6.14
C THR A 63 -11.79 1.98 5.26
N GLN A 64 -11.40 1.75 4.02
CA GLN A 64 -12.07 0.87 3.07
C GLN A 64 -11.26 -0.41 2.80
N VAL A 65 -11.92 -1.43 2.28
CA VAL A 65 -11.23 -2.56 1.62
C VAL A 65 -10.93 -2.19 0.18
N LEU A 66 -9.66 -2.21 -0.19
CA LEU A 66 -9.20 -1.76 -1.51
C LEU A 66 -8.54 -2.93 -2.25
N LYS A 67 -9.32 -3.58 -3.12
CA LYS A 67 -8.95 -4.79 -3.87
C LYS A 67 -9.40 -4.82 -5.34
N PRO A 68 -9.48 -3.70 -6.08
CA PRO A 68 -9.83 -3.78 -7.49
C PRO A 68 -8.68 -4.43 -8.29
N TRP A 69 -9.00 -5.12 -9.38
CA TRP A 69 -8.03 -5.89 -10.16
C TRP A 69 -6.85 -5.04 -10.68
N TRP A 70 -7.06 -3.76 -10.98
CA TRP A 70 -6.01 -2.86 -11.47
C TRP A 70 -4.98 -2.48 -10.40
N MET A 71 -5.25 -2.77 -9.13
CA MET A 71 -4.26 -2.59 -8.06
C MET A 71 -3.33 -3.78 -7.87
N MET A 72 -3.54 -4.88 -8.59
CA MET A 72 -2.71 -6.09 -8.48
C MET A 72 -1.20 -5.84 -8.57
N PRO A 73 -0.67 -4.94 -9.43
CA PRO A 73 0.77 -4.65 -9.45
C PRO A 73 1.29 -4.15 -8.10
N PHE A 74 0.58 -3.26 -7.41
CA PHE A 74 0.97 -2.77 -6.10
C PHE A 74 0.73 -3.82 -5.01
N GLN A 75 -0.41 -4.52 -5.09
CA GLN A 75 -0.77 -5.58 -4.16
C GLN A 75 0.26 -6.72 -4.16
N LEU A 76 0.88 -7.04 -5.30
CA LEU A 76 1.92 -8.06 -5.36
C LEU A 76 3.11 -7.73 -4.46
N PHE A 77 3.55 -6.46 -4.46
CA PHE A 77 4.71 -6.03 -3.68
C PHE A 77 4.37 -5.65 -2.23
N CYS A 78 3.10 -5.41 -1.90
CA CYS A 78 2.64 -5.24 -0.52
C CYS A 78 1.86 -6.46 0.01
N PHE A 79 1.91 -7.60 -0.68
CA PHE A 79 1.23 -8.85 -0.32
C PHE A 79 -0.27 -8.68 -0.04
N ASN A 80 -1.02 -8.13 -0.99
CA ASN A 80 -2.48 -7.98 -0.88
C ASN A 80 -2.92 -7.15 0.35
N PHE A 81 -2.04 -6.25 0.83
CA PHE A 81 -2.29 -5.39 1.99
C PHE A 81 -3.60 -4.63 1.85
N GLY A 82 -3.91 -4.06 0.68
CA GLY A 82 -5.13 -3.26 0.54
C GLY A 82 -6.42 -4.07 0.70
N SER A 83 -6.36 -5.38 0.46
CA SER A 83 -7.50 -6.25 0.67
C SER A 83 -7.68 -6.68 2.13
N THR A 84 -6.63 -6.67 2.96
CA THR A 84 -6.66 -7.29 4.30
C THR A 84 -6.31 -6.33 5.43
N HIS A 85 -5.83 -5.12 5.10
CA HIS A 85 -5.51 -4.10 6.08
C HIS A 85 -6.71 -3.75 6.93
N ALA A 86 -7.86 -3.44 6.33
CA ALA A 86 -9.05 -3.04 7.08
C ALA A 86 -9.47 -4.05 8.16
N ILE A 87 -9.21 -5.36 7.98
CA ILE A 87 -9.50 -6.41 8.97
C ILE A 87 -8.81 -6.11 10.32
N HIS A 88 -7.59 -5.56 10.30
CA HIS A 88 -6.84 -5.30 11.53
C HIS A 88 -7.47 -4.20 12.40
N HIS A 89 -8.27 -3.28 11.83
CA HIS A 89 -9.01 -2.28 12.62
C HIS A 89 -10.11 -2.92 13.48
N PHE A 90 -10.54 -4.14 13.14
CA PHE A 90 -11.57 -4.89 13.86
C PHE A 90 -10.98 -6.02 14.71
N VAL A 91 -9.97 -6.73 14.17
CA VAL A 91 -9.35 -7.89 14.83
C VAL A 91 -7.84 -7.68 14.95
N VAL A 92 -7.46 -6.84 15.92
CA VAL A 92 -6.06 -6.39 16.12
C VAL A 92 -5.09 -7.54 16.40
N LYS A 93 -5.57 -8.65 16.97
CA LYS A 93 -4.75 -9.82 17.30
C LYS A 93 -4.31 -10.65 16.09
N GLU A 94 -4.90 -10.46 14.91
CA GLU A 94 -4.58 -11.29 13.74
C GLU A 94 -3.31 -10.79 13.03
N PRO A 95 -2.22 -11.57 13.01
CA PRO A 95 -1.06 -11.22 12.23
C PRO A 95 -1.40 -11.27 10.73
N PHE A 96 -0.57 -10.64 9.93
CA PHE A 96 -0.83 -10.40 8.51
C PHE A 96 -1.23 -11.67 7.71
N TYR A 97 -0.58 -12.81 7.93
CA TYR A 97 -0.88 -14.04 7.20
C TYR A 97 -2.21 -14.68 7.61
N ILE A 98 -2.63 -14.56 8.88
CA ILE A 98 -3.94 -15.03 9.33
C ILE A 98 -5.05 -14.20 8.67
N ARG A 99 -4.85 -12.88 8.56
CA ARG A 99 -5.80 -11.99 7.87
C ARG A 99 -6.03 -12.37 6.41
N GLN A 100 -5.04 -12.96 5.73
CA GLN A 100 -5.22 -13.47 4.36
C GLN A 100 -6.15 -14.70 4.35
N MET A 101 -6.01 -15.59 5.33
CA MET A 101 -6.83 -16.80 5.45
C MET A 101 -8.27 -16.48 5.87
N THR A 102 -8.46 -15.46 6.72
CA THR A 102 -9.78 -15.03 7.22
C THR A 102 -10.48 -14.04 6.30
N ALA A 103 -9.79 -13.49 5.29
CA ALA A 103 -10.29 -12.46 4.39
C ALA A 103 -11.67 -12.75 3.78
N PRO A 104 -12.00 -13.98 3.28
CA PRO A 104 -13.31 -14.23 2.70
C PRO A 104 -14.47 -14.01 3.67
N VAL A 105 -14.31 -14.50 4.91
CA VAL A 105 -15.32 -14.36 5.97
C VAL A 105 -15.37 -12.91 6.48
N ALA A 106 -14.20 -12.32 6.73
CA ALA A 106 -14.09 -10.94 7.19
C ALA A 106 -14.72 -9.97 6.17
N HIS A 107 -14.45 -10.13 4.87
CA HIS A 107 -15.03 -9.27 3.83
C HIS A 107 -16.55 -9.33 3.78
N LYS A 108 -17.14 -10.52 4.00
CA LYS A 108 -18.59 -10.66 4.07
C LYS A 108 -19.14 -9.83 5.24
N VAL A 109 -18.62 -10.06 6.45
CA VAL A 109 -19.06 -9.34 7.66
C VAL A 109 -18.83 -7.83 7.52
N MET A 110 -17.68 -7.42 7.01
CA MET A 110 -17.35 -6.01 6.80
C MET A 110 -18.34 -5.32 5.84
N ARG A 111 -18.74 -5.99 4.75
CA ARG A 111 -19.81 -5.48 3.88
C ARG A 111 -21.15 -5.40 4.59
N ASP A 112 -21.52 -6.46 5.31
CA ASP A 112 -22.78 -6.53 6.06
C ASP A 112 -22.88 -5.39 7.11
N MET A 113 -21.73 -4.98 7.67
CA MET A 113 -21.61 -3.88 8.63
C MET A 113 -21.38 -2.49 8.00
N GLY A 114 -21.34 -2.39 6.68
CA GLY A 114 -21.25 -1.09 5.97
C GLY A 114 -19.83 -0.55 5.74
N VAL A 115 -18.78 -1.36 5.90
CA VAL A 115 -17.43 -0.99 5.44
C VAL A 115 -17.43 -0.87 3.92
N ARG A 116 -16.85 0.22 3.40
CA ARG A 116 -16.76 0.46 1.96
C ARG A 116 -15.73 -0.43 1.28
N PHE A 117 -15.99 -0.76 0.02
CA PHE A 117 -15.11 -1.53 -0.84
C PHE A 117 -14.84 -0.76 -2.13
N ASN A 118 -13.57 -0.63 -2.49
CA ASN A 118 -13.14 -0.02 -3.76
C ASN A 118 -13.77 1.36 -4.01
N ASP A 119 -13.94 2.16 -2.96
CA ASP A 119 -14.48 3.51 -3.01
C ASP A 119 -13.42 4.47 -3.58
N VAL A 120 -13.27 4.43 -4.89
CA VAL A 120 -12.43 5.38 -5.66
C VAL A 120 -13.07 6.77 -5.75
N GLY A 121 -14.36 6.90 -5.43
CA GLY A 121 -15.04 8.18 -5.33
C GLY A 121 -14.46 9.09 -4.25
N THR A 122 -13.75 8.50 -3.27
CA THR A 122 -13.08 9.21 -2.17
C THR A 122 -12.15 10.33 -2.65
N PHE A 123 -11.52 10.19 -3.83
CA PHE A 123 -10.63 11.22 -4.38
C PHE A 123 -11.39 12.48 -4.79
N LYS A 124 -12.60 12.33 -5.33
CA LYS A 124 -13.48 13.47 -5.63
C LYS A 124 -13.98 14.12 -4.34
N ARG A 125 -14.13 13.35 -3.27
CA ARG A 125 -14.59 13.82 -1.95
C ARG A 125 -13.44 14.23 -1.01
N ALA A 126 -12.20 14.27 -1.48
CA ALA A 126 -11.02 14.60 -0.66
C ALA A 126 -10.93 13.79 0.65
N ASN A 127 -11.10 12.47 0.58
CA ASN A 127 -11.06 11.54 1.74
C ASN A 127 -12.16 11.74 2.79
N ARG A 128 -13.25 12.43 2.44
CA ARG A 128 -14.46 12.51 3.26
C ARG A 128 -15.29 11.24 3.16
N TRP A 129 -15.76 10.76 4.32
CA TRP A 129 -16.66 9.61 4.41
C TRP A 129 -18.02 9.95 3.78
N ASN A 130 -18.74 10.94 4.32
CA ASN A 130 -20.08 11.38 3.90
C ASN A 130 -21.16 10.27 3.84
N ILE A 131 -22.20 10.40 4.68
CA ILE A 131 -23.23 9.36 4.90
C ILE A 131 -24.17 9.17 3.69
N ASN A 132 -24.32 10.17 2.83
CA ASN A 132 -25.35 10.18 1.77
C ASN A 132 -25.07 9.20 0.61
N ASP A 133 -23.87 8.63 0.48
CA ASP A 133 -23.50 7.74 -0.63
C ASP A 133 -23.88 6.25 -0.41
N LEU A 134 -24.34 5.87 0.79
CA LEU A 134 -24.76 4.48 1.06
C LEU A 134 -26.07 4.09 0.35
N SER A 135 -26.83 5.07 -0.14
CA SER A 135 -28.08 4.85 -0.88
C SER A 135 -27.85 4.51 -2.36
N GLU A 136 -26.75 4.96 -2.98
CA GLU A 136 -26.51 4.78 -4.42
C GLU A 136 -25.78 3.46 -4.75
N SER A 137 -25.04 2.85 -3.82
CA SER A 137 -24.32 1.58 -4.07
C SER A 137 -25.19 0.31 -3.95
N LYS A 138 -26.49 0.47 -3.64
CA LYS A 138 -27.47 -0.62 -3.54
C LYS A 138 -28.42 -0.71 -4.74
N SER A 139 -28.27 0.13 -5.77
CA SER A 139 -29.00 0.00 -7.04
C SER A 139 -28.22 -0.80 -8.08
#